data_AF-A0A378R055-F1
#
_entry.id   AF-A0A378R055-F1
#
_cell.length_a   1.000
_cell.length_b   1.000
_cell.length_c   1.000
_cell.angle_alpha   90.00
_cell.angle_beta   90.00
_cell.angle_gamma   90.00
#
_symmetry.space_group_name_H-M   'P 1'
#
loop_
_entity.id
_entity.type
_entity.pdbx_description
1 polymer ?
#
loop_
_entity_poly.entity_id
_entity_poly.type
_entity_poly.pdbx_seq_one_letter_code
_entity_poly.pdbx_strand_id
1 'polypeptide(L)'
;MACEVLAVGVDISFAPVLDIDGYSLVIGDRAFHADPQVVTALSSRFIDGMNDAGMKATGKHFPGHGSIAPDSHVSDAVDTRSLDKIWGCDLISFKNNLTKLSALMPAHVIFSQIDDKPAGFSKVWLQEILRDKMGYDGVLFSDDLSMKAAHVAGDVTARVKSAIDAGCDMALVCNSRDDAILAVEFAKGMPDVPNRFGKMKSVIPTWQGDLTTTCQAFAHYNTARDNVLGEFFNDIGRQDERDPTNYI
;
A
#
# COMPACT_ATOMS: atom_id res chain seq x y z
N MET A 1 -0.08 16.00 4.66
CA MET A 1 -0.14 14.85 3.71
C MET A 1 -1.31 14.96 2.75
N ALA A 2 -2.52 14.41 3.03
CA ALA A 2 -3.57 14.30 2.00
C ALA A 2 -3.98 15.64 1.37
N CYS A 3 -4.18 16.68 2.19
CA CYS A 3 -4.48 18.05 1.71
C CYS A 3 -3.44 18.55 0.70
N GLU A 4 -2.15 18.34 0.98
CA GLU A 4 -1.05 18.84 0.15
C GLU A 4 -0.92 18.07 -1.16
N VAL A 5 -1.09 16.75 -1.12
CA VAL A 5 -1.05 15.90 -2.32
C VAL A 5 -2.22 16.21 -3.25
N LEU A 6 -3.43 16.39 -2.69
CA LEU A 6 -4.60 16.81 -3.47
C LEU A 6 -4.43 18.22 -4.04
N ALA A 7 -3.88 19.15 -3.25
CA ALA A 7 -3.66 20.53 -3.69
C ALA A 7 -2.74 20.64 -4.90
N VAL A 8 -1.80 19.71 -5.08
CA VAL A 8 -0.94 19.64 -6.28
C VAL A 8 -1.53 18.79 -7.41
N GLY A 9 -2.79 18.36 -7.29
CA GLY A 9 -3.52 17.68 -8.36
C GLY A 9 -3.29 16.17 -8.45
N VAL A 10 -2.78 15.52 -7.40
CA VAL A 10 -2.59 14.07 -7.36
C VAL A 10 -3.73 13.43 -6.57
N ASP A 11 -4.43 12.47 -7.16
CA ASP A 11 -5.60 11.84 -6.55
C ASP A 11 -5.31 11.08 -5.25
N ILE A 12 -4.21 10.32 -5.24
CA ILE A 12 -3.93 9.37 -4.18
C ILE A 12 -2.45 9.32 -3.79
N SER A 13 -2.22 9.04 -2.51
CA SER A 13 -0.97 8.50 -2.00
C SER A 13 -1.20 7.05 -1.61
N PHE A 14 -0.27 6.15 -1.94
CA PHE A 14 -0.33 4.74 -1.54
C PHE A 14 -0.01 4.57 -0.05
N ALA A 15 -0.97 4.93 0.79
CA ALA A 15 -0.89 4.93 2.24
C ALA A 15 -2.26 4.56 2.88
N PRO A 16 -2.28 4.04 4.12
CA PRO A 16 -1.12 3.81 5.00
C PRO A 16 -0.41 2.45 4.80
N VAL A 17 0.79 2.35 5.36
CA VAL A 17 1.39 1.05 5.69
C VAL A 17 0.62 0.45 6.87
N LEU A 18 0.21 -0.81 6.72
CA LEU A 18 -0.52 -1.59 7.71
C LEU A 18 0.31 -2.78 8.24
N ASP A 19 1.52 -2.95 7.71
CA ASP A 19 2.49 -3.92 8.22
C ASP A 19 2.86 -3.61 9.68
N ILE A 20 3.13 -4.65 10.47
CA ILE A 20 3.68 -4.52 11.82
C ILE A 20 5.20 -4.37 11.78
N ASP A 21 5.78 -3.69 12.77
CA ASP A 21 7.23 -3.64 12.95
C ASP A 21 7.71 -4.94 13.64
N GLY A 22 7.84 -6.01 12.86
CA GLY A 22 8.35 -7.29 13.34
C GLY A 22 9.87 -7.34 13.26
N TYR A 23 10.37 -7.99 12.21
CA TYR A 23 11.81 -8.11 11.95
C TYR A 23 12.12 -7.94 10.45
N SER A 24 11.17 -7.40 9.68
CA SER A 24 11.37 -7.10 8.28
C SER A 24 12.22 -5.85 8.08
N LEU A 25 13.37 -6.00 7.41
CA LEU A 25 14.25 -4.89 7.06
C LEU A 25 13.64 -3.91 6.04
N VAL A 26 12.62 -4.35 5.29
CA VAL A 26 11.94 -3.52 4.26
C VAL A 26 10.85 -2.65 4.88
N ILE A 27 10.29 -3.07 6.02
CA ILE A 27 9.24 -2.33 6.73
C ILE A 27 9.88 -1.33 7.69
N GLY A 28 10.65 -1.78 8.68
CA GLY A 28 11.35 -0.92 9.63
C GLY A 28 10.51 0.26 10.14
N ASP A 29 11.08 1.46 10.07
CA ASP A 29 10.50 2.74 10.53
C ASP A 29 9.24 3.19 9.76
N ARG A 30 8.82 2.46 8.72
CA ARG A 30 7.59 2.72 7.97
C ARG A 30 6.36 2.15 8.67
N ALA A 31 6.52 1.14 9.52
CA ALA A 31 5.42 0.60 10.32
C ALA A 31 5.11 1.55 11.47
N PHE A 32 3.83 1.62 11.83
CA PHE A 32 3.40 2.45 12.96
C PHE A 32 3.90 1.90 14.31
N HIS A 33 3.98 0.57 14.45
CA HIS A 33 4.33 -0.11 15.70
C HIS A 33 4.50 -1.63 15.48
N ALA A 34 5.10 -2.33 16.45
CA ALA A 34 5.20 -3.79 16.45
C ALA A 34 3.89 -4.50 16.86
N ASP A 35 3.11 -3.88 17.77
CA ASP A 35 1.80 -4.37 18.21
C ASP A 35 0.71 -4.09 17.15
N PRO A 36 0.04 -5.12 16.60
CA PRO A 36 -1.02 -4.95 15.60
C PRO A 36 -2.22 -4.12 16.08
N GLN A 37 -2.50 -4.07 17.38
CA GLN A 37 -3.57 -3.23 17.92
C GLN A 37 -3.21 -1.75 17.86
N VAL A 38 -1.94 -1.42 18.13
CA VAL A 38 -1.43 -0.05 18.01
C VAL A 38 -1.39 0.36 16.54
N VAL A 39 -0.92 -0.51 15.64
CA VAL A 39 -0.98 -0.28 14.19
C VAL A 39 -2.41 -0.01 13.75
N THR A 40 -3.37 -0.83 14.20
CA THR A 40 -4.79 -0.63 13.92
C THR A 40 -5.27 0.75 14.34
N ALA A 41 -5.02 1.15 15.59
CA ALA A 41 -5.50 2.41 16.13
C ALA A 41 -4.93 3.63 15.38
N LEU A 42 -3.61 3.65 15.16
CA LEU A 42 -2.92 4.76 14.49
C LEU A 42 -3.28 4.85 13.00
N SER A 43 -3.23 3.72 12.29
CA SER A 43 -3.60 3.69 10.87
C SER A 43 -5.06 4.04 10.64
N SER A 44 -5.97 3.67 11.56
CA SER A 44 -7.39 4.04 11.45
C SER A 44 -7.59 5.55 11.47
N ARG A 45 -6.90 6.27 12.37
CA ARG A 45 -6.93 7.73 12.44
C ARG A 45 -6.27 8.39 11.22
N PHE A 46 -5.18 7.78 10.72
CA PHE A 46 -4.55 8.24 9.49
C PHE A 46 -5.48 8.13 8.28
N ILE A 47 -6.19 7.00 8.15
CA ILE A 47 -7.20 6.78 7.09
C ILE A 47 -8.36 7.76 7.23
N ASP A 48 -8.84 8.01 8.44
CA ASP A 48 -9.91 9.00 8.69
C ASP A 48 -9.47 10.38 8.20
N GLY A 49 -8.25 10.83 8.54
CA GLY A 49 -7.72 12.12 8.05
C GLY A 49 -7.54 12.19 6.53
N MET A 50 -7.17 11.08 5.87
CA MET A 50 -7.13 11.03 4.40
C MET A 50 -8.53 11.19 3.80
N ASN A 51 -9.50 10.42 4.32
CA ASN A 51 -10.88 10.44 3.85
C ASN A 51 -11.56 11.79 4.07
N ASP A 52 -11.32 12.43 5.23
CA ASP A 52 -11.84 13.76 5.56
C ASP A 52 -11.31 14.84 4.61
N ALA A 53 -10.05 14.71 4.17
CA ALA A 53 -9.48 15.59 3.13
C ALA A 53 -10.02 15.29 1.72
N GLY A 54 -10.75 14.19 1.53
CA GLY A 54 -11.26 13.74 0.23
C GLY A 54 -10.32 12.81 -0.54
N MET A 55 -9.23 12.32 0.07
CA MET A 55 -8.33 11.32 -0.51
C MET A 55 -8.73 9.91 -0.08
N LYS A 56 -8.67 8.97 -1.03
CA LYS A 56 -8.95 7.54 -0.76
C LYS A 56 -7.70 6.81 -0.27
N ALA A 57 -7.86 5.92 0.71
CA ALA A 57 -6.77 5.19 1.33
C ALA A 57 -6.46 3.85 0.64
N THR A 58 -5.17 3.54 0.53
CA THR A 58 -4.63 2.27 0.02
C THR A 58 -3.77 1.58 1.08
N GLY A 59 -4.30 0.52 1.68
CA GLY A 59 -3.55 -0.25 2.69
C GLY A 59 -2.50 -1.15 2.04
N LYS A 60 -1.30 -1.23 2.63
CA LYS A 60 -0.22 -2.09 2.13
C LYS A 60 0.70 -2.62 3.24
N HIS A 61 1.35 -3.78 3.09
CA HIS A 61 1.29 -4.68 1.93
C HIS A 61 0.52 -5.95 2.32
N PHE A 62 -0.67 -6.17 1.78
CA PHE A 62 -1.54 -7.29 2.17
C PHE A 62 -0.90 -8.66 1.81
N PRO A 63 -0.95 -9.70 2.67
CA PRO A 63 -1.56 -9.79 3.99
C PRO A 63 -0.64 -9.42 5.18
N GLY A 64 0.51 -8.80 4.89
CA GLY A 64 1.50 -8.35 5.86
C GLY A 64 2.91 -8.79 5.47
N HIS A 65 3.85 -7.86 5.50
CA HIS A 65 5.28 -8.08 5.24
C HIS A 65 6.15 -7.93 6.51
N GLY A 66 5.57 -7.41 7.60
CA GLY A 66 6.27 -7.04 8.83
C GLY A 66 7.04 -8.16 9.54
N SER A 67 6.51 -9.39 9.48
CA SER A 67 7.08 -10.57 10.13
C SER A 67 8.04 -11.36 9.22
N ILE A 68 8.65 -10.72 8.22
CA ILE A 68 9.41 -11.42 7.18
C ILE A 68 10.73 -10.73 6.95
N ALA A 69 11.83 -11.39 7.32
CA ALA A 69 13.16 -10.99 6.91
C ALA A 69 13.46 -11.66 5.56
N PRO A 70 13.84 -10.91 4.51
CA PRO A 70 14.39 -11.50 3.30
C PRO A 70 15.61 -12.36 3.66
N ASP A 71 15.74 -13.53 3.04
CA ASP A 71 17.01 -14.26 3.12
C ASP A 71 18.07 -13.44 2.37
N SER A 72 19.23 -13.29 3.02
CA SER A 72 20.34 -12.43 2.61
C SER A 72 21.00 -12.84 1.28
N HIS A 73 20.54 -13.92 0.63
CA HIS A 73 21.23 -14.53 -0.51
C HIS A 73 20.31 -15.05 -1.63
N VAL A 74 19.54 -14.18 -2.32
CA VAL A 74 18.99 -14.47 -3.68
C VAL A 74 17.63 -15.22 -3.74
N SER A 75 16.78 -15.18 -2.71
CA SER A 75 15.43 -15.81 -2.79
C SER A 75 14.27 -14.85 -2.55
N ASP A 76 13.11 -15.21 -3.11
CA ASP A 76 11.82 -14.56 -2.82
C ASP A 76 11.57 -14.56 -1.29
N ALA A 77 10.93 -13.51 -0.78
CA ALA A 77 10.54 -13.47 0.63
C ALA A 77 9.47 -14.54 0.90
N VAL A 78 9.79 -15.52 1.76
CA VAL A 78 8.88 -16.63 2.10
C VAL A 78 8.46 -16.58 3.57
N ASP A 79 7.15 -16.55 3.82
CA ASP A 79 6.56 -16.83 5.12
C ASP A 79 6.14 -18.31 5.20
N THR A 80 6.56 -18.99 6.26
CA THR A 80 6.28 -20.42 6.51
C THR A 80 5.25 -20.64 7.61
N ARG A 81 4.68 -19.58 8.17
CA ARG A 81 3.63 -19.65 9.20
C ARG A 81 2.31 -20.14 8.60
N SER A 82 1.47 -20.74 9.44
CA SER A 82 0.11 -21.13 9.06
C SER A 82 -0.80 -19.90 8.93
N LEU A 83 -1.92 -20.06 8.20
CA LEU A 83 -2.92 -19.00 8.05
C LEU A 83 -3.40 -18.47 9.41
N ASP A 84 -3.64 -19.32 10.41
CA ASP A 84 -4.11 -18.89 11.73
C ASP A 84 -3.13 -17.96 12.45
N LYS A 85 -1.82 -18.21 12.30
CA LYS A 85 -0.78 -17.33 12.88
C LYS A 85 -0.76 -15.97 12.20
N ILE A 86 -0.86 -15.95 10.88
CA ILE A 86 -0.91 -14.70 10.09
C ILE A 86 -2.21 -13.94 10.40
N TRP A 87 -3.34 -14.66 10.48
CA TRP A 87 -4.67 -14.13 10.78
C TRP A 87 -4.77 -13.49 12.16
N GLY A 88 -4.07 -14.07 13.14
CA GLY A 88 -3.99 -13.61 14.53
C GLY A 88 -2.86 -12.60 14.79
N CYS A 89 -2.14 -12.15 13.75
CA CYS A 89 -1.03 -11.22 13.87
C CYS A 89 -1.06 -10.16 12.75
N ASP A 90 -0.34 -10.37 11.65
CA ASP A 90 -0.15 -9.38 10.59
C ASP A 90 -1.46 -8.93 9.92
N LEU A 91 -2.45 -9.83 9.81
CA LEU A 91 -3.75 -9.51 9.20
C LEU A 91 -4.68 -8.67 10.09
N ILE A 92 -4.38 -8.48 11.39
CA ILE A 92 -5.26 -7.76 12.32
C ILE A 92 -5.50 -6.33 11.84
N SER A 93 -4.44 -5.61 11.47
CA SER A 93 -4.52 -4.21 11.02
C SER A 93 -5.33 -4.07 9.73
N PHE A 94 -5.17 -5.01 8.79
CA PHE A 94 -5.95 -5.06 7.55
C PHE A 94 -7.43 -5.33 7.83
N LYS A 95 -7.74 -6.38 8.60
CA LYS A 95 -9.12 -6.76 8.92
C LYS A 95 -9.87 -5.63 9.64
N ASN A 96 -9.23 -5.01 10.63
CA ASN A 96 -9.88 -4.01 11.47
C ASN A 96 -10.08 -2.67 10.74
N ASN A 97 -9.29 -2.37 9.70
CA ASN A 97 -9.45 -1.18 8.87
C ASN A 97 -10.10 -1.43 7.52
N LEU A 98 -10.45 -2.69 7.19
CA LEU A 98 -10.85 -3.11 5.85
C LEU A 98 -11.98 -2.27 5.24
N THR A 99 -12.97 -1.93 6.06
CA THR A 99 -14.15 -1.15 5.64
C THR A 99 -13.84 0.32 5.34
N LYS A 100 -12.68 0.82 5.79
CA LYS A 100 -12.22 2.19 5.55
C LYS A 100 -11.28 2.31 4.35
N LEU A 101 -10.76 1.17 3.86
CA LEU A 101 -9.81 1.13 2.75
C LEU A 101 -10.57 1.06 1.43
N SER A 102 -10.20 1.95 0.51
CA SER A 102 -10.76 1.95 -0.85
C SER A 102 -9.89 1.13 -1.81
N ALA A 103 -8.62 0.94 -1.47
CA ALA A 103 -7.70 0.07 -2.17
C ALA A 103 -6.80 -0.75 -1.21
N LEU A 104 -6.25 -1.83 -1.73
CA LEU A 104 -5.16 -2.59 -1.13
C LEU A 104 -4.07 -2.85 -2.18
N MET A 105 -2.83 -2.98 -1.71
CA MET A 105 -1.68 -3.43 -2.49
C MET A 105 -1.07 -4.65 -1.79
N PRO A 106 -0.88 -5.77 -2.49
CA PRO A 106 -0.35 -7.01 -1.93
C PRO A 106 1.16 -6.93 -1.73
N ALA A 107 1.68 -7.76 -0.83
CA ALA A 107 3.10 -7.98 -0.64
C ALA A 107 3.66 -8.92 -1.71
N HIS A 108 4.88 -8.66 -2.18
CA HIS A 108 5.66 -9.61 -2.98
C HIS A 108 6.30 -10.69 -2.09
N VAL A 109 5.44 -11.49 -1.45
CA VAL A 109 5.81 -12.53 -0.48
C VAL A 109 5.05 -13.82 -0.78
N ILE A 110 5.76 -14.95 -0.77
CA ILE A 110 5.18 -16.29 -0.85
C ILE A 110 4.81 -16.76 0.56
N PHE A 111 3.56 -17.14 0.78
CA PHE A 111 3.10 -17.71 2.05
C PHE A 111 2.92 -19.21 1.86
N SER A 112 4.02 -19.96 2.00
CA SER A 112 4.19 -21.33 1.52
C SER A 112 3.22 -22.38 2.09
N GLN A 113 2.55 -22.11 3.22
CA GLN A 113 1.48 -22.97 3.73
C GLN A 113 0.08 -22.64 3.16
N ILE A 114 -0.06 -21.58 2.38
CA ILE A 114 -1.32 -21.10 1.82
C ILE A 114 -1.31 -21.23 0.29
N ASP A 115 -0.25 -20.73 -0.38
CA ASP A 115 -0.11 -20.75 -1.83
C ASP A 115 1.39 -20.75 -2.20
N ASP A 116 1.75 -21.31 -3.35
CA ASP A 116 3.11 -21.33 -3.88
C ASP A 116 3.50 -20.05 -4.63
N LYS A 117 2.53 -19.14 -4.84
CA LYS A 117 2.73 -17.83 -5.47
C LYS A 117 2.79 -16.69 -4.47
N PRO A 118 3.45 -15.57 -4.82
CA PRO A 118 3.36 -14.36 -4.04
C PRO A 118 1.90 -13.88 -3.94
N ALA A 119 1.54 -13.19 -2.86
CA ALA A 119 0.16 -12.79 -2.59
C ALA A 119 -0.52 -12.06 -3.76
N GLY A 120 0.20 -11.19 -4.48
CA GLY A 120 -0.33 -10.47 -5.65
C GLY A 120 -0.62 -11.31 -6.89
N PHE A 121 -0.16 -12.56 -6.93
CA PHE A 121 -0.40 -13.53 -8.00
C PHE A 121 -1.22 -14.76 -7.54
N SER A 122 -1.68 -14.75 -6.28
CA SER A 122 -2.39 -15.86 -5.67
C SER A 122 -3.91 -15.61 -5.68
N LYS A 123 -4.64 -16.51 -6.36
CA LYS A 123 -6.12 -16.53 -6.30
C LYS A 123 -6.62 -16.87 -4.90
N VAL A 124 -5.90 -17.71 -4.16
CA VAL A 124 -6.24 -18.08 -2.78
C VAL A 124 -6.20 -16.83 -1.88
N TRP A 125 -5.14 -16.02 -1.97
CA TRP A 125 -5.05 -14.78 -1.20
C TRP A 125 -6.05 -13.73 -1.65
N LEU A 126 -6.12 -13.42 -2.95
CA LEU A 126 -6.90 -12.28 -3.43
C LEU A 126 -8.39 -12.58 -3.54
N GLN A 127 -8.80 -13.76 -4.05
CA GLN A 127 -10.21 -14.11 -4.18
C GLN A 127 -10.73 -14.80 -2.91
N GLU A 128 -10.22 -15.99 -2.60
CA GLU A 128 -10.83 -16.84 -1.57
C GLU A 128 -10.71 -16.22 -0.15
N ILE A 129 -9.54 -15.66 0.18
CA ILE A 129 -9.31 -15.04 1.48
C ILE A 129 -9.81 -13.60 1.51
N LEU A 130 -9.36 -12.75 0.59
CA LEU A 130 -9.64 -11.31 0.68
C LEU A 130 -11.05 -10.94 0.17
N ARG A 131 -11.45 -11.38 -1.03
CA ARG A 131 -12.81 -11.12 -1.54
C ARG A 131 -13.86 -11.91 -0.75
N ASP A 132 -13.71 -13.24 -0.66
CA ASP A 132 -14.79 -14.10 -0.18
C ASP A 132 -14.83 -14.17 1.35
N LYS A 133 -13.71 -14.51 2.02
CA LYS A 133 -13.69 -14.67 3.48
C LYS A 133 -13.69 -13.34 4.23
N MET A 134 -12.98 -12.32 3.73
CA MET A 134 -12.91 -10.98 4.35
C MET A 134 -13.96 -10.00 3.81
N GLY A 135 -14.63 -10.30 2.69
CA GLY A 135 -15.70 -9.46 2.15
C GLY A 135 -15.22 -8.15 1.52
N TYR A 136 -13.96 -8.07 1.07
CA TYR A 136 -13.40 -6.85 0.52
C TYR A 136 -13.84 -6.61 -0.93
N ASP A 137 -14.43 -5.46 -1.24
CA ASP A 137 -14.84 -5.08 -2.62
C ASP A 137 -14.16 -3.78 -3.11
N GLY A 138 -13.07 -3.34 -2.49
CA GLY A 138 -12.29 -2.19 -2.96
C GLY A 138 -11.35 -2.54 -4.13
N VAL A 139 -10.55 -1.58 -4.57
CA VAL A 139 -9.55 -1.79 -5.63
C VAL A 139 -8.40 -2.66 -5.12
N LEU A 140 -7.85 -3.50 -5.98
CA LEU A 140 -6.58 -4.21 -5.79
C LEU A 140 -5.58 -3.73 -6.83
N PHE A 141 -4.53 -3.05 -6.38
CA PHE A 141 -3.35 -2.83 -7.22
C PHE A 141 -2.48 -4.08 -7.16
N SER A 142 -1.72 -4.38 -8.20
CA SER A 142 -0.54 -5.26 -8.04
C SER A 142 0.56 -4.53 -7.27
N ASP A 143 1.56 -5.26 -6.81
CA ASP A 143 2.87 -4.67 -6.53
C ASP A 143 3.58 -4.31 -7.86
N ASP A 144 4.78 -3.71 -7.81
CA ASP A 144 5.55 -3.38 -9.00
C ASP A 144 6.00 -4.64 -9.76
N LEU A 145 5.42 -4.84 -10.94
CA LEU A 145 5.71 -5.97 -11.81
C LEU A 145 7.07 -5.87 -12.47
N SER A 146 7.77 -4.73 -12.43
CA SER A 146 9.12 -4.58 -12.97
C SER A 146 10.23 -4.93 -11.97
N MET A 147 9.91 -5.20 -10.70
CA MET A 147 10.91 -5.56 -9.69
C MET A 147 11.66 -6.85 -10.06
N LYS A 148 12.94 -6.92 -9.72
CA LYS A 148 13.78 -8.11 -9.95
C LYS A 148 13.22 -9.37 -9.26
N ALA A 149 12.51 -9.22 -8.15
CA ALA A 149 11.85 -10.34 -7.48
C ALA A 149 10.61 -10.85 -8.25
N ALA A 150 10.07 -10.09 -9.21
CA ALA A 150 8.91 -10.52 -10.00
C ALA A 150 9.27 -11.49 -11.15
N HIS A 151 10.55 -11.83 -11.35
CA HIS A 151 11.01 -12.73 -12.43
C HIS A 151 10.46 -14.16 -12.37
N VAL A 152 9.64 -14.50 -11.36
CA VAL A 152 8.97 -15.79 -11.20
C VAL A 152 7.96 -16.08 -12.34
N ALA A 153 7.42 -15.06 -13.02
CA ALA A 153 6.32 -15.24 -13.98
C ALA A 153 6.62 -14.84 -15.44
N GLY A 154 7.87 -15.00 -15.92
CA GLY A 154 8.23 -14.74 -17.32
C GLY A 154 8.35 -13.24 -17.64
N ASP A 155 8.00 -12.84 -18.87
CA ASP A 155 8.06 -11.44 -19.28
C ASP A 155 6.99 -10.57 -18.58
N VAL A 156 6.98 -9.26 -18.85
CA VAL A 156 6.00 -8.34 -18.23
C VAL A 156 4.56 -8.71 -18.58
N THR A 157 4.30 -9.25 -19.77
CA THR A 157 2.94 -9.58 -20.23
C THR A 157 2.37 -10.75 -19.45
N ALA A 158 3.19 -11.77 -19.21
CA ALA A 158 2.84 -12.91 -18.39
C ALA A 158 2.61 -12.51 -16.91
N ARG A 159 3.43 -11.59 -16.38
CA ARG A 159 3.23 -10.99 -15.04
C ARG A 159 1.91 -10.23 -14.94
N VAL A 160 1.60 -9.35 -15.91
CA VAL A 160 0.33 -8.61 -15.98
C VAL A 160 -0.84 -9.58 -16.02
N LYS A 161 -0.79 -10.57 -16.91
CA LYS A 161 -1.84 -11.60 -16.99
C LYS A 161 -2.06 -12.30 -15.66
N SER A 162 -0.97 -12.74 -15.01
CA SER A 162 -1.02 -13.45 -13.73
C SER A 162 -1.65 -12.60 -12.62
N ALA A 163 -1.26 -11.32 -12.51
CA ALA A 163 -1.80 -10.42 -11.49
C ALA A 163 -3.31 -10.15 -11.70
N ILE A 164 -3.73 -9.90 -12.94
CA ILE A 164 -5.14 -9.67 -13.26
C ILE A 164 -5.97 -10.95 -13.09
N ASP A 165 -5.46 -12.11 -13.55
CA ASP A 165 -6.13 -13.41 -13.35
C ASP A 165 -6.27 -13.75 -11.86
N ALA A 166 -5.31 -13.37 -11.02
CA ALA A 166 -5.38 -13.53 -9.57
C ALA A 166 -6.44 -12.60 -8.94
N GLY A 167 -6.72 -11.47 -9.60
CA GLY A 167 -7.82 -10.56 -9.26
C GLY A 167 -7.42 -9.13 -8.96
N CYS A 168 -6.20 -8.71 -9.31
CA CYS A 168 -5.84 -7.30 -9.32
C CYS A 168 -6.72 -6.55 -10.34
N ASP A 169 -7.10 -5.32 -10.00
CA ASP A 169 -7.85 -4.41 -10.88
C ASP A 169 -6.90 -3.51 -11.69
N MET A 170 -5.67 -3.24 -11.21
CA MET A 170 -4.64 -2.48 -11.92
C MET A 170 -3.25 -3.07 -11.70
N ALA A 171 -2.55 -3.33 -12.80
CA ALA A 171 -1.15 -3.74 -12.81
C ALA A 171 -0.22 -2.51 -12.79
N LEU A 172 0.78 -2.54 -11.92
CA LEU A 172 1.82 -1.50 -11.81
C LEU A 172 3.10 -1.96 -12.50
N VAL A 173 3.61 -1.17 -13.44
CA VAL A 173 4.88 -1.40 -14.14
C VAL A 173 5.72 -0.15 -13.96
N CYS A 174 6.63 -0.16 -12.99
CA CYS A 174 7.41 1.02 -12.62
C CYS A 174 8.83 0.96 -13.17
N ASN A 175 9.47 2.12 -13.34
CA ASN A 175 10.90 2.24 -13.65
C ASN A 175 11.39 1.51 -14.93
N SER A 176 10.50 1.02 -15.79
CA SER A 176 10.81 0.37 -17.06
C SER A 176 9.83 0.80 -18.14
N ARG A 177 10.26 1.72 -19.02
CA ARG A 177 9.40 2.23 -20.11
C ARG A 177 9.06 1.14 -21.12
N ASP A 178 10.04 0.31 -21.47
CA ASP A 178 9.87 -0.73 -22.48
C ASP A 178 8.85 -1.78 -22.00
N ASP A 179 8.97 -2.21 -20.74
CA ASP A 179 7.99 -3.11 -20.14
C ASP A 179 6.60 -2.46 -20.05
N ALA A 180 6.51 -1.17 -19.73
CA ALA A 180 5.23 -0.47 -19.67
C ALA A 180 4.53 -0.40 -21.03
N ILE A 181 5.28 -0.18 -22.12
CA ILE A 181 4.74 -0.19 -23.49
C ILE A 181 4.21 -1.59 -23.82
N LEU A 182 4.98 -2.64 -23.54
CA LEU A 182 4.56 -4.02 -23.78
C LEU A 182 3.32 -4.39 -22.97
N ALA A 183 3.26 -3.99 -21.70
CA ALA A 183 2.10 -4.21 -20.83
C ALA A 183 0.83 -3.52 -21.36
N VAL A 184 0.93 -2.27 -21.80
CA VAL A 184 -0.21 -1.53 -22.37
C VAL A 184 -0.69 -2.15 -23.67
N GLU A 185 0.22 -2.53 -24.57
CA GLU A 185 -0.16 -3.21 -25.82
C GLU A 185 -0.82 -4.56 -25.56
N PHE A 186 -0.28 -5.34 -24.61
CA PHE A 186 -0.87 -6.61 -24.19
C PHE A 186 -2.26 -6.44 -23.56
N ALA A 187 -2.44 -5.44 -22.69
CA ALA A 187 -3.69 -5.19 -21.98
C ALA A 187 -4.87 -4.88 -22.91
N LYS A 188 -4.63 -4.36 -24.14
CA LYS A 188 -5.70 -4.14 -25.14
C LYS A 188 -6.42 -5.43 -25.56
N GLY A 189 -5.78 -6.58 -25.42
CA GLY A 189 -6.36 -7.90 -25.73
C GLY A 189 -6.91 -8.65 -24.51
N MET A 190 -6.81 -8.08 -23.31
CA MET A 190 -7.29 -8.70 -22.07
C MET A 190 -8.78 -8.46 -21.87
N PRO A 191 -9.48 -9.34 -21.12
CA PRO A 191 -10.86 -9.09 -20.74
C PRO A 191 -10.97 -7.86 -19.84
N ASP A 192 -12.10 -7.16 -19.93
CA ASP A 192 -12.42 -6.08 -18.99
C ASP A 192 -12.52 -6.62 -17.57
N VAL A 193 -11.92 -5.89 -16.63
CA VAL A 193 -12.07 -6.14 -15.19
C VAL A 193 -13.23 -5.31 -14.62
N PRO A 194 -13.87 -5.72 -13.52
CA PRO A 194 -14.88 -4.90 -12.87
C PRO A 194 -14.34 -3.51 -12.53
N ASN A 195 -15.01 -2.45 -12.98
CA ASN A 195 -14.55 -1.09 -12.73
C ASN A 195 -14.83 -0.67 -11.28
N ARG A 196 -13.85 -0.91 -10.40
CA ARG A 196 -13.87 -0.46 -9.00
C ARG A 196 -13.24 0.92 -8.79
N PHE A 197 -12.59 1.49 -9.81
CA PHE A 197 -11.85 2.76 -9.69
C PHE A 197 -12.72 3.98 -9.38
N GLY A 198 -14.02 3.92 -9.64
CA GLY A 198 -14.95 4.95 -9.17
C GLY A 198 -14.89 5.15 -7.64
N LYS A 199 -14.55 4.11 -6.88
CA LYS A 199 -14.37 4.18 -5.42
C LYS A 199 -13.08 4.92 -5.00
N MET A 200 -12.12 5.03 -5.92
CA MET A 200 -10.81 5.67 -5.72
C MET A 200 -10.77 7.15 -6.14
N LYS A 201 -11.86 7.68 -6.70
CA LYS A 201 -11.93 9.09 -7.11
C LYS A 201 -11.77 10.01 -5.90
N SER A 202 -10.81 10.93 -5.98
CA SER A 202 -10.54 11.92 -4.94
C SER A 202 -11.31 13.23 -5.15
N VAL A 203 -11.20 14.14 -4.18
CA VAL A 203 -11.70 15.52 -4.28
C VAL A 203 -10.52 16.48 -4.41
N ILE A 204 -10.08 16.72 -5.65
CA ILE A 204 -9.02 17.69 -5.95
C ILE A 204 -9.57 19.12 -5.86
N PRO A 205 -8.99 20.02 -5.05
CA PRO A 205 -9.41 21.41 -4.96
C PRO A 205 -8.98 22.20 -6.20
N THR A 206 -9.63 23.35 -6.43
CA THR A 206 -9.16 24.30 -7.44
C THR A 206 -7.86 24.97 -6.97
N TRP A 207 -6.81 24.88 -7.78
CA TRP A 207 -5.53 25.54 -7.53
C TRP A 207 -5.70 27.06 -7.34
N GLN A 208 -5.13 27.60 -6.26
CA GLN A 208 -5.22 29.02 -5.89
C GLN A 208 -3.95 29.83 -6.21
N GLY A 209 -3.01 29.28 -6.99
CA GLY A 209 -1.76 29.96 -7.35
C GLY A 209 -0.55 29.48 -6.55
N ASP A 210 -0.75 29.04 -5.30
CA ASP A 210 0.29 28.43 -4.46
C ASP A 210 -0.29 27.32 -3.55
N LEU A 211 0.61 26.47 -3.03
CA LEU A 211 0.26 25.32 -2.20
C LEU A 211 -0.42 25.73 -0.90
N THR A 212 0.12 26.73 -0.21
CA THR A 212 -0.37 27.17 1.10
C THR A 212 -1.80 27.68 0.99
N THR A 213 -2.07 28.57 0.03
CA THR A 213 -3.40 29.13 -0.20
C THR A 213 -4.37 28.05 -0.67
N THR A 214 -3.94 27.12 -1.53
CA THR A 214 -4.80 26.00 -1.97
C THR A 214 -5.18 25.10 -0.80
N CYS A 215 -4.23 24.79 0.09
CA CYS A 215 -4.47 23.93 1.24
C CYS A 215 -5.40 24.57 2.30
N GLN A 216 -5.51 25.90 2.35
CA GLN A 216 -6.45 26.58 3.27
C GLN A 216 -7.92 26.26 2.98
N ALA A 217 -8.25 25.70 1.81
CA ALA A 217 -9.60 25.24 1.49
C ALA A 217 -10.03 23.99 2.28
N PHE A 218 -9.09 23.21 2.82
CA PHE A 218 -9.41 22.02 3.61
C PHE A 218 -9.68 22.37 5.08
N ALA A 219 -10.81 21.91 5.61
CA ALA A 219 -11.30 22.26 6.94
C ALA A 219 -10.28 22.03 8.07
N HIS A 220 -9.46 20.98 7.97
CA HIS A 220 -8.53 20.57 9.02
C HIS A 220 -7.06 20.92 8.73
N TYR A 221 -6.75 21.56 7.59
CA TYR A 221 -5.36 21.77 7.18
C TYR A 221 -4.57 22.61 8.19
N ASN A 222 -5.11 23.76 8.62
CA ASN A 222 -4.39 24.65 9.54
C ASN A 222 -4.13 23.96 10.88
N THR A 223 -5.13 23.31 11.47
CA THR A 223 -4.97 22.58 12.74
C THR A 223 -3.96 21.44 12.61
N ALA A 224 -4.03 20.64 11.54
CA ALA A 224 -3.08 19.56 11.33
C ALA A 224 -1.64 20.07 11.12
N ARG A 225 -1.48 21.13 10.32
CA ARG A 225 -0.18 21.80 10.10
C ARG A 225 0.40 22.32 11.41
N ASP A 226 -0.39 23.05 12.19
CA ASP A 226 0.07 23.67 13.43
C ASP A 226 0.44 22.62 14.48
N ASN A 227 -0.30 21.51 14.55
CA ASN A 227 0.06 20.37 15.41
C ASN A 227 1.40 19.72 15.00
N VAL A 228 1.62 19.50 13.70
CA VAL A 228 2.88 18.92 13.20
C VAL A 228 4.06 19.87 13.43
N LEU A 229 3.91 21.16 13.13
CA LEU A 229 4.94 22.17 13.39
C LEU A 229 5.23 22.29 14.89
N GLY A 230 4.18 22.26 15.72
CA GLY A 230 4.26 22.24 17.17
C GLY A 230 5.08 21.08 17.72
N GLU A 231 4.76 19.86 17.30
CA GLU A 231 5.36 18.65 17.86
C GLU A 231 6.80 18.43 17.39
N PHE A 232 7.09 18.69 16.11
CA PHE A 232 8.35 18.28 15.50
C PHE A 232 9.36 19.42 15.28
N PHE A 233 8.91 20.68 15.22
CA PHE A 233 9.75 21.78 14.74
C PHE A 233 9.84 22.98 15.69
N ASN A 234 8.99 23.07 16.73
CA ASN A 234 9.01 24.20 17.66
C ASN A 234 10.06 24.07 18.78
N ASP A 235 10.68 22.89 18.98
CA ASP A 235 11.80 22.68 19.93
C ASP A 235 13.14 22.57 19.18
N ILE A 236 13.84 23.69 18.98
CA ILE A 236 15.23 23.74 18.48
C ILE A 236 16.19 23.31 19.62
N GLY A 237 16.03 22.08 20.11
CA GLY A 237 16.76 21.57 21.27
C GLY A 237 17.01 20.05 21.29
N ARG A 238 16.41 19.26 20.39
CA ARG A 238 16.74 17.83 20.26
C ARG A 238 17.75 17.62 19.14
N GLN A 239 19.01 17.46 19.53
CA GLN A 239 19.99 16.74 18.71
C GLN A 239 19.73 15.23 18.86
N ASP A 240 18.86 14.72 18.02
CA ASP A 240 18.78 13.33 17.56
C ASP A 240 17.97 13.44 16.25
N GLU A 241 18.29 12.83 15.14
CA GLU A 241 19.01 11.58 14.92
C GLU A 241 19.34 11.49 13.41
N ARG A 242 20.00 10.40 13.07
CA ARG A 242 20.47 9.97 11.75
C ARG A 242 19.54 10.35 10.58
N ASP A 243 20.18 10.83 9.53
CA ASP A 243 19.61 11.06 8.21
C ASP A 243 19.08 9.73 7.61
N PRO A 244 17.75 9.59 7.36
CA PRO A 244 17.14 8.39 6.79
C PRO A 244 17.49 8.18 5.29
N THR A 245 18.26 9.07 4.68
CA THR A 245 18.80 8.90 3.33
C THR A 245 20.23 8.35 3.32
N ASN A 246 20.85 8.16 4.49
CA ASN A 246 22.23 7.72 4.60
C ASN A 246 22.31 6.20 4.85
N TYR A 247 22.26 5.44 3.77
CA TYR A 247 22.50 3.99 3.75
C TYR A 247 24.00 3.72 3.59
N ILE A 248 24.77 3.67 4.69
CA ILE A 248 26.14 3.14 4.71
C ILE A 248 26.12 1.75 5.32
#